data_AF-A0A0L0HT26-F1
#
_entry.id   AF-A0A0L0HT26-F1
#
_cell.length_a   1.000
_cell.length_b   1.000
_cell.length_c   1.000
_cell.angle_alpha   90.00
_cell.angle_beta   90.00
_cell.angle_gamma   90.00
#
_symmetry.space_group_name_H-M   'P 1'
#
loop_
_entity.id
_entity.type
_entity.pdbx_description
1 polymer ?
#
loop_
_entity_poly.entity_id
_entity_poly.type
_entity_poly.pdbx_seq_one_letter_code
_entity_poly.pdbx_strand_id
1 'polypeptide(L)'
;MSAIISPQLHDHTVKYLSTATGRDRIHRFLQYFSRFLIWHGQKNGYEKETLERLTKFMGSLAQTRKLMRVGRQIEFVRNIQKAQTLRDDVSRVTLIVKNAFLALWLVHDTCQWANTAGVVKFENIKDLSRRGMKCWLIALIASFLGDLHKLRLNSQRIQHESKVLKASQAKGLPDDTAVKALKTLQIERNKIRMATLQDSLDILIPASGLEYVKLETGIVGLIGAFTSILGGITQWRSI
;
A
#
# COMPACT_ATOMS: atom_id res chain seq x y z
N MET A 1 -34.57 2.43 14.93
CA MET A 1 -33.25 1.75 14.87
C MET A 1 -32.18 2.75 14.44
N SER A 2 -31.75 3.63 15.36
CA SER A 2 -30.60 4.50 15.12
C SER A 2 -29.43 3.88 15.88
N ALA A 3 -28.47 3.30 15.15
CA ALA A 3 -27.21 2.91 15.73
C ALA A 3 -26.47 4.19 16.11
N ILE A 4 -26.51 4.55 17.39
CA ILE A 4 -25.74 5.65 17.95
C ILE A 4 -24.27 5.21 17.89
N ILE A 5 -23.63 5.50 16.77
CA ILE A 5 -22.18 5.52 16.64
C ILE A 5 -21.70 6.53 17.69
N SER A 6 -20.81 6.13 18.59
CA SER A 6 -20.30 7.04 19.62
C SER A 6 -19.73 8.31 18.96
N PRO A 7 -19.92 9.51 19.53
CA PRO A 7 -19.48 10.76 18.91
C PRO A 7 -18.01 10.75 18.47
N GLN A 8 -17.15 10.07 19.25
CA GLN A 8 -15.73 9.88 18.95
C GLN A 8 -15.49 9.03 17.69
N LEU A 9 -16.27 7.97 17.49
CA LEU A 9 -16.17 7.13 16.28
C LEU A 9 -16.67 7.87 15.05
N HIS A 10 -17.69 8.72 15.20
CA HIS A 10 -18.17 9.59 14.12
C HIS A 10 -17.07 10.56 13.67
N ASP A 11 -16.46 11.29 14.61
CA ASP A 11 -15.42 12.27 14.27
C ASP A 11 -14.18 11.61 13.66
N HIS A 12 -13.80 10.42 14.14
CA HIS A 12 -12.69 9.66 13.57
C HIS A 12 -12.99 9.19 12.14
N THR A 13 -14.24 8.76 11.90
CA THR A 13 -14.70 8.38 10.56
C THR A 13 -14.66 9.56 9.60
N VAL A 14 -15.14 10.74 10.05
CA VAL A 14 -15.07 11.97 9.26
C VAL A 14 -13.61 12.29 8.92
N LYS A 15 -12.70 12.32 9.90
CA LYS A 15 -11.26 12.55 9.66
C LYS A 15 -10.69 11.58 8.62
N TYR A 16 -11.00 10.29 8.74
CA TYR A 16 -10.53 9.27 7.80
C TYR A 16 -11.01 9.55 6.38
N LEU A 17 -12.32 9.78 6.23
CA LEU A 17 -12.97 10.05 4.95
C LEU A 17 -12.59 11.40 4.36
N SER A 18 -12.14 12.36 5.16
CA SER A 18 -11.61 13.64 4.67
C SER A 18 -10.26 13.47 3.98
N THR A 19 -9.47 12.44 4.30
CA THR A 19 -8.19 12.18 3.63
C THR A 19 -8.36 11.55 2.25
N ALA A 20 -7.55 11.98 1.28
CA ALA A 20 -7.50 11.34 -0.04
C ALA A 20 -7.09 9.86 0.06
N THR A 21 -6.14 9.54 0.95
CA THR A 21 -5.69 8.17 1.20
C THR A 21 -6.80 7.29 1.76
N GLY A 22 -7.58 7.76 2.75
CA GLY A 22 -8.66 6.99 3.34
C GLY A 22 -9.73 6.61 2.30
N ARG A 23 -10.12 7.58 1.47
CA ARG A 23 -11.04 7.34 0.33
C ARG A 23 -10.43 6.38 -0.69
N ASP A 24 -9.15 6.53 -1.07
CA ASP A 24 -8.51 5.60 -2.02
C ASP A 24 -8.51 4.15 -1.52
N ARG A 25 -8.32 3.90 -0.22
CA ARG A 25 -8.37 2.54 0.34
C ARG A 25 -9.75 1.90 0.20
N ILE A 26 -10.82 2.67 0.42
CA ILE A 26 -12.20 2.19 0.22
C ILE A 26 -12.44 1.87 -1.26
N HIS A 27 -12.11 2.80 -2.15
CA HIS A 27 -12.28 2.57 -3.59
C HIS A 27 -11.43 1.38 -4.08
N ARG A 28 -10.21 1.20 -3.56
CA ARG A 28 -9.34 0.05 -3.89
C ARG A 28 -9.98 -1.26 -3.44
N PHE A 29 -10.50 -1.31 -2.21
CA PHE A 29 -11.23 -2.47 -1.71
C PHE A 29 -12.39 -2.83 -2.62
N LEU A 30 -13.28 -1.87 -2.91
CA LEU A 30 -14.44 -2.09 -3.76
C LEU A 30 -14.03 -2.56 -5.16
N GLN A 31 -13.01 -1.95 -5.76
CA GLN A 31 -12.53 -2.32 -7.09
C GLN A 31 -12.04 -3.77 -7.13
N TYR A 32 -11.16 -4.16 -6.20
CA TYR A 32 -10.59 -5.50 -6.19
C TYR A 32 -11.58 -6.56 -5.71
N PHE A 33 -12.48 -6.22 -4.80
CA PHE A 33 -13.56 -7.11 -4.42
C PHE A 33 -14.54 -7.32 -5.58
N SER A 34 -14.89 -6.29 -6.35
CA SER A 34 -15.64 -6.46 -7.59
C SER A 34 -14.93 -7.35 -8.60
N ARG A 35 -13.59 -7.28 -8.71
CA ARG A 35 -12.80 -8.21 -9.55
C ARG A 35 -13.00 -9.66 -9.12
N PHE A 36 -13.00 -9.93 -7.81
CA PHE A 36 -13.31 -11.25 -7.27
C PHE A 36 -14.74 -11.68 -7.58
N LEU A 37 -15.73 -10.80 -7.36
CA LEU A 37 -17.14 -11.10 -7.65
C LEU A 37 -17.40 -11.40 -9.13
N ILE A 38 -16.73 -10.70 -10.05
CA ILE A 38 -16.81 -10.97 -11.49
C ILE A 38 -16.29 -12.38 -11.80
N TRP A 39 -15.11 -12.74 -11.27
CA TRP A 39 -14.55 -14.08 -11.46
C TRP A 39 -15.46 -15.15 -10.86
N HIS A 40 -15.97 -14.93 -9.65
CA HIS A 40 -16.86 -15.88 -8.99
C HIS A 40 -18.18 -16.05 -9.76
N GLY A 41 -18.80 -14.96 -10.21
CA GLY A 41 -20.02 -15.00 -10.99
C GLY A 41 -19.82 -15.70 -12.35
N GLN A 42 -18.69 -15.48 -13.01
CA GLN A 42 -18.33 -16.20 -14.25
C GLN A 42 -18.23 -17.71 -14.03
N LYS A 43 -17.67 -18.16 -12.91
CA LYS A 43 -17.55 -19.59 -12.57
C LYS A 43 -18.88 -20.23 -12.20
N ASN A 44 -19.84 -19.45 -11.70
CA ASN A 44 -21.13 -19.93 -11.22
C ASN A 44 -22.29 -19.60 -12.18
N GLY A 45 -21.99 -19.21 -13.42
CA GLY A 45 -23.01 -19.01 -14.45
C GLY A 45 -23.95 -17.82 -14.20
N TYR A 46 -23.46 -16.76 -13.55
CA TYR A 46 -24.27 -15.55 -13.32
C TYR A 46 -24.65 -14.90 -14.65
N GLU A 47 -25.78 -14.20 -14.66
CA GLU A 47 -26.28 -13.51 -15.84
C GLU A 47 -25.26 -12.49 -16.38
N LYS A 48 -25.12 -12.45 -17.71
CA LYS A 48 -24.20 -11.56 -18.42
C LYS A 48 -24.39 -10.09 -18.04
N GLU A 49 -25.65 -9.65 -17.91
CA GLU A 49 -25.95 -8.27 -17.52
C GLU A 49 -25.37 -7.92 -16.14
N THR A 50 -25.48 -8.83 -15.16
CA THR A 50 -24.92 -8.62 -13.82
C THR A 50 -23.40 -8.49 -13.87
N LEU A 51 -22.72 -9.34 -14.65
CA LEU A 51 -21.27 -9.29 -14.84
C LEU A 51 -20.82 -7.98 -15.52
N GLU A 52 -21.60 -7.49 -16.48
CA GLU A 52 -21.34 -6.21 -17.16
C GLU A 52 -21.51 -5.02 -16.22
N ARG A 53 -22.56 -5.00 -15.39
CA ARG A 53 -22.78 -3.97 -14.36
C ARG A 53 -21.62 -3.92 -13.38
N LEU A 54 -21.17 -5.07 -12.87
CA LEU A 54 -20.00 -5.18 -11.98
C LEU A 54 -18.71 -4.70 -12.66
N THR A 55 -18.52 -5.04 -13.94
CA THR A 55 -17.34 -4.64 -14.72
C THR A 55 -17.30 -3.12 -14.91
N LYS A 56 -18.44 -2.49 -15.22
CA LYS A 56 -18.56 -1.03 -15.33
C LYS A 56 -18.29 -0.33 -14.00
N PHE A 57 -18.85 -0.86 -12.90
CA PHE A 57 -18.60 -0.35 -11.55
C PHE A 57 -17.11 -0.43 -11.17
N MET A 58 -16.47 -1.59 -11.36
CA MET A 58 -15.03 -1.77 -11.15
C MET A 58 -14.21 -0.80 -12.00
N GLY A 59 -14.57 -0.61 -13.28
CA GLY A 59 -13.92 0.32 -14.19
C GLY A 59 -14.02 1.77 -13.74
N SER A 60 -15.20 2.20 -13.28
CA SER A 60 -15.43 3.53 -12.73
C SER A 60 -14.55 3.80 -11.50
N LEU A 61 -14.52 2.86 -10.54
CA LEU A 61 -13.65 2.94 -9.36
C LEU A 61 -12.17 3.04 -9.74
N ALA A 62 -11.72 2.24 -10.72
CA ALA A 62 -10.35 2.30 -11.21
C ALA A 62 -10.01 3.70 -11.75
N GLN A 63 -10.89 4.31 -12.56
CA GLN A 63 -10.67 5.65 -13.12
C GLN A 63 -10.66 6.74 -12.04
N THR A 64 -11.61 6.71 -11.10
CA THR A 64 -11.65 7.64 -9.97
C THR A 64 -10.36 7.59 -9.17
N ARG A 65 -9.84 6.39 -8.88
CA ARG A 65 -8.58 6.23 -8.14
C ARG A 65 -7.37 6.73 -8.91
N LYS A 66 -7.33 6.58 -10.24
CA LYS A 66 -6.25 7.15 -11.06
C LYS A 66 -6.29 8.67 -10.99
N LEU A 67 -7.45 9.27 -11.18
CA LEU A 67 -7.66 10.72 -11.07
C LEU A 67 -7.24 11.27 -9.69
N MET A 68 -7.66 10.63 -8.60
CA MET A 68 -7.29 11.03 -7.24
C MET A 68 -5.77 10.99 -6.96
N ARG A 69 -4.99 10.24 -7.76
CA ARG A 69 -3.53 10.12 -7.60
C ARG A 69 -2.76 11.10 -8.50
N VAL A 70 -3.42 11.81 -9.42
CA VAL A 70 -2.78 12.82 -10.26
C VAL A 70 -2.14 13.89 -9.38
N GLY A 71 -0.86 14.20 -9.63
CA GLY A 71 -0.07 15.16 -8.86
C GLY A 71 0.69 14.55 -7.68
N ARG A 72 0.30 13.35 -7.22
CA ARG A 72 0.94 12.67 -6.09
C ARG A 72 2.39 12.26 -6.37
N GLN A 73 2.83 12.21 -7.63
CA GLN A 73 4.24 12.01 -7.97
C GLN A 73 5.19 13.02 -7.31
N ILE A 74 4.72 14.24 -7.01
CA ILE A 74 5.50 15.28 -6.32
C ILE A 74 5.86 14.85 -4.89
N GLU A 75 4.96 14.13 -4.20
CA GLU A 75 5.24 13.57 -2.87
C GLU A 75 6.43 12.60 -2.92
N PHE A 76 6.50 11.78 -3.98
CA PHE A 76 7.58 10.81 -4.16
C PHE A 76 8.91 11.50 -4.49
N VAL A 77 8.91 12.58 -5.28
CA VAL A 77 10.11 13.40 -5.50
C VAL A 77 10.63 13.98 -4.19
N ARG A 78 9.74 14.52 -3.34
CA ARG A 78 10.12 14.99 -2.00
C ARG A 78 10.69 13.87 -1.12
N ASN A 79 10.13 12.66 -1.22
CA ASN A 79 10.64 11.51 -0.47
C ASN A 79 12.03 11.07 -0.94
N ILE A 80 12.34 11.19 -2.24
CA ILE A 80 13.69 10.94 -2.77
C ILE A 80 14.69 11.93 -2.16
N GLN A 81 14.36 13.22 -2.13
CA GLN A 81 15.20 14.25 -1.51
C GLN A 81 15.46 13.95 -0.03
N LYS A 82 14.41 13.58 0.73
CA LYS A 82 14.57 13.16 2.13
C LYS A 82 15.41 11.90 2.28
N ALA A 83 15.31 10.97 1.34
CA ALA A 83 16.10 9.73 1.39
C ALA A 83 17.60 10.01 1.26
N GLN A 84 18.01 11.07 0.53
CA GLN A 84 19.43 11.42 0.36
C GLN A 84 20.12 11.76 1.68
N THR A 85 19.39 12.18 2.71
CA THR A 85 19.96 12.51 4.03
C THR A 85 20.14 11.28 4.93
N LEU A 86 19.75 10.08 4.49
CA LEU A 86 19.89 8.86 5.27
C LEU A 86 21.36 8.39 5.27
N ARG A 87 21.87 8.13 6.48
CA ARG A 87 23.23 7.61 6.70
C ARG A 87 23.37 6.14 6.30
N ASP A 88 22.34 5.33 6.53
CA ASP A 88 22.35 3.91 6.18
C ASP A 88 22.12 3.75 4.66
N ASP A 89 23.15 3.26 3.97
CA ASP A 89 23.18 3.20 2.51
C ASP A 89 22.08 2.30 1.93
N VAL A 90 21.80 1.16 2.57
CA VAL A 90 20.75 0.24 2.11
C VAL A 90 19.38 0.90 2.21
N SER A 91 19.06 1.54 3.33
CA SER A 91 17.82 2.32 3.51
C SER A 91 17.74 3.48 2.53
N ARG A 92 18.85 4.20 2.29
CA ARG A 92 18.92 5.30 1.32
C ARG A 92 18.57 4.82 -0.08
N VAL A 93 19.29 3.82 -0.58
CA VAL A 93 19.15 3.30 -1.94
C VAL A 93 17.76 2.71 -2.15
N THR A 94 17.30 1.82 -1.27
CA THR A 94 15.97 1.19 -1.39
C THR A 94 14.84 2.22 -1.37
N LEU A 95 14.94 3.25 -0.52
CA LEU A 95 13.95 4.31 -0.46
C LEU A 95 13.96 5.21 -1.70
N ILE A 96 15.14 5.54 -2.25
CA ILE A 96 15.28 6.29 -3.50
C ILE A 96 14.65 5.49 -4.66
N VAL A 97 15.03 4.22 -4.82
CA VAL A 97 14.51 3.36 -5.90
C VAL A 97 13.00 3.21 -5.78
N LYS A 98 12.48 2.90 -4.58
CA LYS A 98 11.04 2.82 -4.32
C LYS A 98 10.31 4.07 -4.81
N ASN A 99 10.72 5.25 -4.34
CA ASN A 99 9.99 6.48 -4.65
C ASN A 99 10.16 6.92 -6.11
N ALA A 100 11.33 6.72 -6.72
CA ALA A 100 11.54 7.00 -8.13
C ALA A 100 10.58 6.19 -9.01
N PHE A 101 10.48 4.89 -8.76
CA PHE A 101 9.60 4.03 -9.53
C PHE A 101 8.11 4.19 -9.19
N LEU A 102 7.75 4.62 -7.98
CA LEU A 102 6.37 5.06 -7.67
C LEU A 102 6.00 6.34 -8.43
N ALA A 103 6.93 7.31 -8.55
CA ALA A 103 6.71 8.52 -9.34
C ALA A 103 6.49 8.19 -10.82
N LEU A 104 7.37 7.37 -11.42
CA LEU A 104 7.23 6.91 -12.80
C LEU A 104 5.94 6.12 -13.03
N TRP A 105 5.58 5.23 -12.10
CA TRP A 105 4.31 4.52 -12.16
C TRP A 105 3.11 5.48 -12.19
N LEU A 106 3.10 6.53 -11.35
CA LEU A 106 2.02 7.51 -11.36
C LEU A 106 1.95 8.37 -12.62
N VAL A 107 3.08 8.63 -13.28
CA VAL A 107 3.09 9.26 -14.60
C VAL A 107 2.36 8.35 -15.60
N HIS A 108 2.71 7.06 -15.66
CA HIS A 108 2.02 6.10 -16.52
C HIS A 108 0.53 5.96 -16.17
N ASP A 109 0.19 5.96 -14.88
CA ASP A 109 -1.19 5.86 -14.39
C ASP A 109 -2.02 7.09 -14.78
N THR A 110 -1.43 8.29 -14.70
CA THR A 110 -2.04 9.56 -15.15
C THR A 110 -2.28 9.55 -16.65
N CYS A 111 -1.31 9.13 -17.46
CA CYS A 111 -1.50 9.02 -18.90
C CYS A 111 -2.60 8.01 -19.26
N GLN A 112 -2.68 6.88 -18.54
CA GLN A 112 -3.76 5.91 -18.73
C GLN A 112 -5.14 6.50 -18.41
N TRP A 113 -5.24 7.28 -17.33
CA TRP A 113 -6.47 7.98 -17.01
C TRP A 113 -6.84 9.00 -18.10
N ALA A 114 -5.90 9.85 -18.52
CA ALA A 114 -6.11 10.83 -19.58
C ALA A 114 -6.60 10.17 -20.88
N ASN A 115 -6.06 8.99 -21.22
CA ASN A 115 -6.52 8.19 -22.35
C ASN A 115 -7.96 7.74 -22.25
N THR A 116 -8.34 7.15 -21.12
CA THR A 116 -9.70 6.67 -20.89
C THR A 116 -10.69 7.83 -20.79
N ALA A 117 -10.31 8.95 -20.18
CA ALA A 117 -11.12 10.15 -20.07
C ALA A 117 -11.29 10.91 -21.40
N GLY A 118 -10.47 10.61 -22.42
CA GLY A 118 -10.53 11.26 -23.73
C GLY A 118 -9.77 12.58 -23.82
N VAL A 119 -8.94 12.92 -22.83
CA VAL A 119 -8.12 14.14 -22.81
C VAL A 119 -7.00 14.06 -23.85
N VAL A 120 -6.33 12.91 -23.96
CA VAL A 120 -5.28 12.62 -24.95
C VAL A 120 -5.45 11.17 -25.40
N LYS A 121 -5.30 10.87 -26.69
CA LYS A 121 -5.31 9.46 -27.17
C LYS A 121 -3.89 9.00 -27.44
N PHE A 122 -3.50 7.88 -26.84
CA PHE A 122 -2.20 7.26 -27.05
C PHE A 122 -2.36 6.01 -27.90
N GLU A 123 -1.60 5.91 -28.99
CA GLU A 123 -1.60 4.74 -29.88
C GLU A 123 -1.14 3.48 -29.15
N ASN A 124 -0.11 3.60 -28.30
CA ASN A 124 0.53 2.48 -27.60
C ASN A 124 0.11 2.34 -26.12
N ILE A 125 -1.19 2.52 -25.81
CA ILE A 125 -1.69 2.50 -24.43
C ILE A 125 -1.39 1.19 -23.67
N LYS A 126 -1.34 0.05 -24.38
CA LYS A 126 -1.01 -1.26 -23.79
C LYS A 126 0.43 -1.30 -23.29
N ASP A 127 1.38 -0.77 -24.07
CA ASP A 127 2.78 -0.70 -23.66
C ASP A 127 2.97 0.27 -22.50
N LEU A 128 2.27 1.40 -22.52
CA LEU A 128 2.26 2.36 -21.41
C LEU A 128 1.77 1.73 -20.11
N SER A 129 0.71 0.93 -20.19
CA SER A 129 0.19 0.15 -19.04
C SER A 129 1.22 -0.86 -18.54
N ARG A 130 1.85 -1.62 -19.45
CA ARG A 130 2.88 -2.61 -19.13
C ARG A 130 4.11 -1.97 -18.46
N ARG A 131 4.59 -0.83 -18.97
CA ARG A 131 5.69 -0.04 -18.34
C ARG A 131 5.31 0.44 -16.95
N GLY A 132 4.08 0.95 -16.78
CA GLY A 132 3.56 1.32 -15.47
C GLY A 132 3.57 0.15 -14.47
N MET A 133 3.12 -1.04 -14.89
CA MET A 133 3.16 -2.24 -14.04
C MET A 133 4.58 -2.65 -13.67
N LYS A 134 5.55 -2.57 -14.61
CA LYS A 134 6.97 -2.82 -14.31
C LYS A 134 7.51 -1.84 -13.28
N CYS A 135 7.19 -0.56 -13.42
CA CYS A 135 7.60 0.45 -12.45
C CYS A 135 7.01 0.16 -11.06
N TRP A 136 5.72 -0.16 -10.99
CA TRP A 136 5.08 -0.51 -9.72
C TRP A 136 5.72 -1.74 -9.08
N LEU A 137 6.00 -2.79 -9.87
CA LEU A 137 6.68 -3.99 -9.38
C LEU A 137 8.07 -3.68 -8.80
N ILE A 138 8.91 -2.91 -9.51
CA ILE A 138 10.24 -2.52 -9.04
C ILE A 138 10.14 -1.73 -7.73
N ALA A 139 9.18 -0.80 -7.65
CA ALA A 139 8.96 -0.03 -6.43
C ALA A 139 8.59 -0.91 -5.23
N LEU A 140 7.72 -1.90 -5.42
CA LEU A 140 7.32 -2.83 -4.36
C LEU A 140 8.47 -3.74 -3.93
N ILE A 141 9.28 -4.24 -4.87
CA ILE A 141 10.47 -5.04 -4.54
C ILE A 141 11.47 -4.21 -3.73
N ALA A 142 11.75 -2.97 -4.15
CA ALA A 142 12.63 -2.08 -3.40
C ALA A 142 12.08 -1.76 -2.00
N SER A 143 10.77 -1.58 -1.88
CA SER A 143 10.08 -1.37 -0.60
C SER A 143 10.22 -2.59 0.32
N PHE A 144 9.94 -3.78 -0.19
CA PHE A 144 10.05 -5.04 0.53
C PHE A 144 11.48 -5.29 1.04
N LEU A 145 12.49 -5.13 0.17
CA LEU A 145 13.91 -5.29 0.56
C LEU A 145 14.33 -4.25 1.61
N GLY A 146 13.89 -3.00 1.44
CA GLY A 146 14.15 -1.94 2.43
C GLY A 146 13.51 -2.25 3.79
N ASP A 147 12.32 -2.83 3.81
CA ASP A 147 11.63 -3.19 5.06
C ASP A 147 12.24 -4.43 5.73
N LEU A 148 12.72 -5.41 4.98
CA LEU A 148 13.53 -6.51 5.53
C LEU A 148 14.80 -6.01 6.21
N HIS A 149 15.50 -5.05 5.59
CA HIS A 149 16.66 -4.42 6.19
C HIS A 149 16.31 -3.67 7.48
N LYS A 150 15.23 -2.87 7.48
CA LYS A 150 14.74 -2.20 8.70
C LYS A 150 14.36 -3.19 9.79
N LEU A 151 13.74 -4.34 9.47
CA LEU A 151 13.45 -5.39 10.44
C LEU A 151 14.71 -5.94 11.08
N ARG A 152 15.78 -6.14 10.31
CA ARG A 152 17.09 -6.56 10.84
C ARG A 152 17.65 -5.51 11.80
N LEU A 153 17.70 -4.24 11.40
CA LEU A 153 18.21 -3.15 12.25
C LEU A 153 17.38 -2.99 13.53
N ASN A 154 16.05 -3.01 13.42
CA ASN A 154 15.15 -2.95 14.57
C ASN A 154 15.36 -4.15 15.51
N SER A 155 15.60 -5.35 14.99
CA SER A 155 15.92 -6.53 15.79
C SER A 155 17.20 -6.37 16.60
N GLN A 156 18.25 -5.79 16.00
CA GLN A 156 19.52 -5.50 16.68
C GLN A 156 19.32 -4.47 17.81
N ARG A 157 18.54 -3.41 17.56
CA ARG A 157 18.22 -2.41 18.58
C ARG A 157 17.43 -3.01 19.74
N ILE A 158 16.42 -3.84 19.46
CA ILE A 158 15.67 -4.56 20.51
C ILE A 158 16.60 -5.42 21.35
N GLN A 159 17.53 -6.15 20.72
CA GLN A 159 18.49 -6.98 21.47
C GLN A 159 19.41 -6.14 22.35
N HIS A 160 19.87 -4.99 21.86
CA HIS A 160 20.69 -4.07 22.64
C HIS A 160 19.93 -3.53 23.86
N GLU A 161 18.77 -2.92 23.65
CA GLU A 161 17.94 -2.37 24.73
C GLU A 161 17.51 -3.45 25.73
N SER A 162 17.25 -4.68 25.27
CA SER A 162 16.94 -5.80 26.16
C SER A 162 18.12 -6.18 27.06
N LYS A 163 19.37 -6.06 26.56
CA LYS A 163 20.57 -6.30 27.37
C LYS A 163 20.78 -5.18 28.38
N VAL A 164 20.58 -3.92 27.98
CA VAL A 164 20.64 -2.75 28.87
C VAL A 164 19.65 -2.92 30.02
N LEU A 165 18.38 -3.20 29.72
CA LEU A 165 17.34 -3.41 30.73
C LEU A 165 17.70 -4.55 31.70
N LYS A 166 18.19 -5.69 31.20
CA LYS A 166 18.62 -6.81 32.05
C LYS A 166 19.78 -6.44 32.96
N ALA A 167 20.75 -5.66 32.47
CA ALA A 167 21.87 -5.20 33.27
C ALA A 167 21.44 -4.21 34.36
N SER A 168 20.50 -3.30 34.06
CA SER A 168 19.92 -2.37 35.04
C SER A 168 19.12 -3.13 36.12
N GLN A 169 18.31 -4.11 35.71
CA GLN A 169 17.56 -4.98 36.63
C GLN A 169 18.48 -5.80 37.54
N ALA A 170 19.58 -6.35 37.01
CA ALA A 170 20.57 -7.08 37.81
C ALA A 170 21.26 -6.19 38.87
N LYS A 171 21.28 -4.87 38.66
CA LYS A 171 21.79 -3.87 39.62
C LYS A 171 20.69 -3.33 40.56
N GLY A 172 19.45 -3.83 40.46
CA GLY A 172 18.31 -3.34 41.24
C GLY A 172 17.84 -1.93 40.86
N LEU A 173 18.28 -1.41 39.71
CA LEU A 173 17.92 -0.07 39.25
C LEU A 173 16.73 -0.14 38.28
N PRO A 174 15.65 0.62 38.52
CA PRO A 174 14.59 0.79 37.52
C PRO A 174 15.14 1.52 36.29
N ASP A 175 14.82 1.01 35.10
CA ASP A 175 15.25 1.59 33.82
C ASP A 175 14.04 1.84 32.92
N ASP A 176 13.24 2.83 33.32
CA ASP A 176 12.05 3.27 32.58
C ASP A 176 12.39 3.73 31.16
N THR A 177 13.63 4.17 30.93
CA THR A 177 14.12 4.60 29.63
C THR A 177 14.24 3.42 28.68
N ALA A 178 14.92 2.34 29.10
CA ALA A 178 15.03 1.13 28.30
C ALA A 178 13.66 0.45 28.06
N VAL A 179 12.76 0.47 29.06
CA VAL A 179 11.38 -0.02 28.90
C VAL A 179 10.61 0.77 27.84
N LYS A 180 10.66 2.10 27.88
CA LYS A 180 10.02 2.97 26.88
C LYS A 180 10.64 2.80 25.49
N ALA A 181 11.96 2.65 25.41
CA ALA A 181 12.66 2.38 24.15
C ALA A 181 12.21 1.06 23.52
N LEU A 182 12.15 -0.02 24.31
CA LEU A 182 11.66 -1.33 23.85
C LEU A 182 10.21 -1.28 23.35
N LYS A 183 9.33 -0.59 24.08
CA LYS A 183 7.93 -0.42 23.66
C LYS A 183 7.84 0.33 22.32
N THR A 184 8.63 1.39 22.16
CA THR A 184 8.72 2.15 20.91
C THR A 184 9.22 1.28 19.75
N LEU A 185 10.29 0.51 19.97
CA LEU A 185 10.86 -0.40 18.98
C LEU A 185 9.88 -1.52 18.58
N GLN A 186 9.07 -2.03 19.50
CA GLN A 186 8.04 -3.04 19.20
C GLN A 186 6.92 -2.46 18.34
N ILE A 187 6.48 -1.22 18.62
CA ILE A 187 5.49 -0.51 17.79
C ILE A 187 6.06 -0.29 16.39
N GLU A 188 7.30 0.18 16.27
CA GLU A 188 8.01 0.33 14.98
C GLU A 188 8.06 -1.00 14.24
N ARG A 189 8.44 -2.09 14.92
CA ARG A 189 8.52 -3.44 14.32
C ARG A 189 7.20 -3.90 13.75
N ASN A 190 6.10 -3.67 14.47
CA ASN A 190 4.77 -4.04 14.01
C ASN A 190 4.37 -3.22 12.76
N LYS A 191 4.70 -1.94 12.70
CA LYS A 191 4.49 -1.11 11.50
C LYS A 191 5.27 -1.66 10.31
N ILE A 192 6.55 -2.00 10.49
CA ILE A 192 7.39 -2.56 9.42
C ILE A 192 6.84 -3.92 8.96
N ARG A 193 6.48 -4.82 9.89
CA ARG A 193 5.90 -6.14 9.55
C ARG A 193 4.62 -6.02 8.72
N MET A 194 3.73 -5.11 9.10
CA MET A 194 2.49 -4.86 8.35
C MET A 194 2.77 -4.36 6.93
N ALA A 195 3.73 -3.44 6.79
CA ALA A 195 4.16 -2.95 5.47
C ALA A 195 4.80 -4.07 4.64
N THR A 196 5.68 -4.88 5.23
CA THR A 196 6.33 -6.02 4.56
C THR A 196 5.30 -7.06 4.08
N LEU A 197 4.30 -7.38 4.91
CA LEU A 197 3.21 -8.29 4.55
C LEU A 197 2.34 -7.70 3.43
N GLN A 198 2.04 -6.40 3.49
CA GLN A 198 1.27 -5.76 2.43
C GLN A 198 2.04 -5.78 1.11
N ASP A 199 3.33 -5.42 1.11
CA ASP A 199 4.15 -5.40 -0.09
C ASP A 199 4.37 -6.80 -0.68
N SER A 200 4.57 -7.84 0.14
CA SER A 200 4.74 -9.22 -0.35
C SER A 200 3.50 -9.72 -1.11
N LEU A 201 2.31 -9.31 -0.66
CA LEU A 201 1.05 -9.60 -1.32
C LEU A 201 0.81 -8.69 -2.53
N ASP A 202 1.02 -7.39 -2.38
CA ASP A 202 0.82 -6.41 -3.45
C ASP A 202 1.74 -6.68 -4.67
N ILE A 203 2.93 -7.26 -4.48
CA ILE A 203 3.86 -7.68 -5.56
C ILE A 203 3.18 -8.62 -6.56
N LEU A 204 2.30 -9.50 -6.09
CA LEU A 204 1.62 -10.49 -6.92
C LEU A 204 0.67 -9.84 -7.95
N ILE A 205 0.20 -8.62 -7.68
CA ILE A 205 -0.73 -7.91 -8.55
C ILE A 205 -0.06 -7.45 -9.86
N PRO A 206 0.99 -6.60 -9.85
CA PRO A 206 1.68 -6.26 -11.08
C PRO A 206 2.44 -7.45 -11.67
N ALA A 207 2.93 -8.40 -10.85
CA ALA A 207 3.55 -9.61 -11.40
C ALA A 207 2.55 -10.45 -12.22
N SER A 208 1.30 -10.58 -11.75
CA SER A 208 0.23 -11.23 -12.52
C SER A 208 -0.17 -10.42 -13.75
N GLY A 209 -0.27 -9.09 -13.64
CA GLY A 209 -0.57 -8.22 -14.78
C GLY A 209 0.52 -8.19 -15.86
N LEU A 210 1.76 -8.50 -15.48
CA LEU A 210 2.90 -8.68 -16.40
C LEU A 210 3.05 -10.11 -16.91
N GLU A 211 2.19 -11.03 -16.48
CA GLU A 211 2.22 -12.46 -16.83
C GLU A 211 3.48 -13.19 -16.31
N TYR A 212 4.18 -12.63 -15.31
CA TYR A 212 5.30 -13.30 -14.64
C TYR A 212 4.82 -14.41 -13.70
N VAL A 213 3.61 -14.29 -13.18
CA VAL A 213 2.93 -15.33 -12.40
C VAL A 213 1.52 -15.55 -12.94
N LYS A 214 1.11 -16.81 -13.06
CA LYS A 214 -0.23 -17.18 -13.50
C LYS A 214 -1.14 -17.29 -12.27
N LEU A 215 -1.84 -16.20 -11.97
CA LEU A 215 -2.87 -16.17 -10.92
C LEU A 215 -4.24 -15.95 -11.55
N GLU A 216 -5.24 -16.64 -11.04
CA GLU A 216 -6.62 -16.37 -11.43
C GLU A 216 -7.02 -14.94 -11.03
N THR A 217 -7.88 -14.33 -11.84
CA THR A 217 -8.33 -12.95 -11.62
C THR A 217 -9.03 -12.77 -10.27
N GLY A 218 -9.72 -13.82 -9.79
CA GLY A 218 -10.34 -13.87 -8.47
C GLY A 218 -9.33 -13.80 -7.33
N ILE A 219 -8.23 -14.54 -7.40
CA ILE A 219 -7.15 -14.51 -6.39
C ILE A 219 -6.53 -13.11 -6.33
N VAL A 220 -6.24 -12.50 -7.49
CA VAL A 220 -5.76 -11.11 -7.56
C VAL A 220 -6.76 -10.13 -6.93
N GLY A 221 -8.06 -10.38 -7.13
CA GLY A 221 -9.14 -9.64 -6.47
C GLY A 221 -9.09 -9.75 -4.95
N LEU A 222 -8.97 -10.95 -4.40
CA LEU A 222 -8.89 -11.16 -2.95
C LEU A 222 -7.63 -10.53 -2.34
N ILE A 223 -6.47 -10.71 -2.98
CA ILE A 223 -5.20 -10.09 -2.56
C ILE A 223 -5.35 -8.56 -2.50
N GLY A 224 -5.88 -7.94 -3.55
CA GLY A 224 -6.07 -6.50 -3.60
C GLY A 224 -7.10 -5.99 -2.59
N ALA A 225 -8.17 -6.75 -2.33
CA ALA A 225 -9.15 -6.41 -1.31
C ALA A 225 -8.56 -6.50 0.10
N PHE A 226 -7.84 -7.60 0.41
CA PHE A 226 -7.19 -7.80 1.70
C PHE A 226 -6.13 -6.74 2.01
N THR A 227 -5.23 -6.47 1.06
CA THR A 227 -4.20 -5.42 1.21
C THR A 227 -4.81 -4.01 1.32
N SER A 228 -6.01 -3.78 0.76
CA SER A 228 -6.75 -2.53 0.96
C SER A 228 -7.24 -2.37 2.40
N ILE A 229 -7.70 -3.45 3.04
CA ILE A 229 -8.09 -3.46 4.45
C ILE A 229 -6.87 -3.17 5.33
N LEU A 230 -5.74 -3.85 5.09
CA LEU A 230 -4.49 -3.62 5.84
C LEU A 230 -4.03 -2.15 5.74
N GLY A 231 -4.05 -1.61 4.52
CA GLY A 231 -3.72 -0.21 4.26
C GLY A 231 -4.71 0.77 4.90
N GLY A 232 -6.00 0.42 4.92
CA GLY A 232 -7.05 1.19 5.57
C GLY A 232 -6.90 1.25 7.09
N ILE A 233 -6.64 0.10 7.73
CA ILE A 233 -6.37 0.02 9.18
C ILE A 233 -5.12 0.83 9.54
N THR A 234 -4.09 0.78 8.69
CA THR A 234 -2.85 1.53 8.92
C THR A 234 -3.10 3.04 8.86
N GLN A 235 -3.90 3.50 7.90
CA GLN A 235 -4.29 4.91 7.78
C GLN A 235 -5.25 5.35 8.90
N TRP A 236 -6.16 4.48 9.33
CA TRP A 236 -7.08 4.75 10.44
C TRP A 236 -6.34 5.01 11.75
N ARG A 237 -5.22 4.31 11.97
CA ARG A 237 -4.39 4.45 13.17
C ARG A 237 -3.40 5.63 13.13
N SER A 238 -3.22 6.27 11.98
CA SER A 238 -2.27 7.39 11.82
C SER A 238 -2.90 8.77 11.95
N ILE A 239 -4.23 8.84 11.93
CA ILE A 239 -5.04 10.04 12.15
C ILE A 239 -5.60 10.08 13.58
#